data_AF-A0A937ALX1-F1
#
_entry.id   AF-A0A937ALX1-F1
#
_cell.length_a   1.000
_cell.length_b   1.000
_cell.length_c   1.000
_cell.angle_alpha   90.00
_cell.angle_beta   90.00
_cell.angle_gamma   90.00
#
_symmetry.space_group_name_H-M   'P 1'
#
loop_
_entity.id
_entity.type
_entity.pdbx_description
1 polymer ?
#
loop_
_entity_poly.entity_id
_entity_poly.type
_entity_poly.pdbx_seq_one_letter_code
_entity_poly.pdbx_strand_id
1 'polypeptide(L)'
;MIKDKLLFFFILLACFSCSDDDNSVSQLNVLSITADGSSIADGQNEVGLNPNITITFDAAIATKKFENSFNISPSASSSSFSYGNANTRVTINLELEPSETFNISIEESALGARGEVLSEPINFEVKTNANTIAACTSANSDCLGQLIFEDAGESYSLDYYANYPIDEEVNLDQIEKAIILVHGANRNNDEYFQWMINSLNEVGAMQNTLLISPKFKDDSEAAQNELYWNSNNWREGTDAQSGLRISSFEVVDSLIARIARKANNLSKVLVTGHSSGGLFTHVYATANKIENQLTSTSFDYIVANSQYFYYPGSERVNENSNELYEPTDCGSYDFWPFGFNSIPNYLANTTEATLNNQLTNRSVYYLLGNGNQSDPSLNTSDCGAVLLGSTRYQRGENMFYFINQKFPDNNSKQVIVEGIGHNGQAMYQSTEFRDLLNDLLDQ
;
A
#
# COMPACT_ATOMS: atom_id res chain seq x y z
N MET A 1 14.47 102.95 52.89
CA MET A 1 13.44 102.86 51.83
C MET A 1 12.59 101.63 52.16
N ILE A 2 11.47 101.83 52.85
CA ILE A 2 10.08 101.69 52.32
C ILE A 2 9.77 100.21 52.01
N LYS A 3 8.77 99.52 52.57
CA LYS A 3 7.71 99.70 53.58
C LYS A 3 7.02 98.32 53.70
N ASP A 4 6.37 98.03 54.85
CA ASP A 4 5.04 97.37 55.06
C ASP A 4 4.64 96.13 54.20
N LYS A 5 3.88 95.10 54.62
CA LYS A 5 3.10 94.66 55.80
C LYS A 5 2.51 93.28 55.41
N LEU A 6 2.49 92.28 56.30
CA LEU A 6 1.31 91.74 57.03
C LEU A 6 0.35 90.79 56.26
N LEU A 7 0.21 89.57 56.81
CA LEU A 7 -0.93 88.61 56.87
C LEU A 7 -1.87 88.40 55.66
N PHE A 8 -2.16 87.14 55.34
CA PHE A 8 -3.46 86.53 55.68
C PHE A 8 -3.45 85.00 55.55
N PHE A 9 -4.05 84.33 56.53
CA PHE A 9 -4.36 82.90 56.54
C PHE A 9 -5.70 82.73 55.81
N PHE A 10 -5.78 81.84 54.83
CA PHE A 10 -7.06 81.37 54.30
C PHE A 10 -7.02 79.84 54.17
N ILE A 11 -7.80 79.19 55.03
CA ILE A 11 -8.20 77.80 54.87
C ILE A 11 -9.23 77.79 53.73
N LEU A 12 -8.96 77.03 52.67
CA LEU A 12 -9.97 76.68 51.68
C LEU A 12 -10.06 75.15 51.59
N LEU A 13 -11.11 74.62 52.20
CA LEU A 13 -11.63 73.28 51.98
C LEU A 13 -12.29 73.28 50.60
N ALA A 14 -11.84 72.46 49.66
CA ALA A 14 -12.53 72.26 48.38
C ALA A 14 -12.46 70.79 47.96
N CYS A 15 -13.58 70.12 48.24
CA CYS A 15 -14.24 69.02 47.57
C CYS A 15 -13.40 68.04 46.72
N PHE A 16 -13.50 66.77 47.15
CA PHE A 16 -13.48 65.60 46.27
C PHE A 16 -14.26 65.87 44.97
N SER A 17 -13.57 65.75 43.84
CA SER A 17 -14.17 65.44 42.56
C SER A 17 -13.35 64.28 42.00
N CYS A 18 -13.85 63.05 42.19
CA CYS A 18 -13.41 61.94 41.37
C CYS A 18 -13.81 62.26 39.93
N SER A 19 -12.82 62.45 39.06
CA SER A 19 -13.03 62.54 37.63
C SER A 19 -13.07 61.13 37.05
N ASP A 20 -14.25 60.73 36.60
CA ASP A 20 -14.57 59.78 35.54
C ASP A 20 -13.54 58.67 35.27
N ASP A 21 -13.85 57.47 35.77
CA ASP A 21 -13.31 56.22 35.24
C ASP A 21 -13.75 56.07 33.78
N ASP A 22 -12.84 56.33 32.85
CA ASP A 22 -12.92 55.85 31.48
C ASP A 22 -12.99 54.31 31.56
N ASN A 23 -14.18 53.75 31.37
CA ASN A 23 -14.39 52.30 31.16
C ASN A 23 -13.83 51.88 29.79
N SER A 24 -12.56 52.17 29.51
CA SER A 24 -11.85 51.54 28.39
C SER A 24 -11.52 50.11 28.81
N VAL A 25 -12.30 49.15 28.31
CA VAL A 25 -11.95 47.74 28.46
C VAL A 25 -10.56 47.54 27.87
N SER A 26 -9.62 47.07 28.67
CA SER A 26 -8.24 46.80 28.21
C SER A 26 -8.29 45.77 27.08
N GLN A 27 -7.62 46.07 25.97
CA GLN A 27 -7.57 45.20 24.80
C GLN A 27 -6.46 44.15 24.92
N LEU A 28 -6.70 42.98 24.33
CA LEU A 28 -5.74 41.89 24.14
C LEU A 28 -5.49 41.75 22.65
N ASN A 29 -4.25 41.92 22.20
CA ASN A 29 -3.91 41.83 20.79
C ASN A 29 -3.24 40.49 20.46
N VAL A 30 -3.59 39.93 19.31
CA VAL A 30 -2.88 38.80 18.72
C VAL A 30 -1.67 39.34 17.97
N LEU A 31 -0.47 38.94 18.38
CA LEU A 31 0.79 39.31 17.74
C LEU A 31 1.10 38.42 16.53
N SER A 32 0.75 37.13 16.60
CA SER A 32 0.97 36.18 15.50
C SER A 32 0.13 34.93 15.66
N ILE A 33 -0.30 34.36 14.54
CA ILE A 33 -0.80 33.00 14.43
C ILE A 33 0.11 32.26 13.44
N THR A 34 0.59 31.07 13.84
CA THR A 34 1.47 30.24 13.02
C THR A 34 1.04 28.79 13.08
N ALA A 35 1.25 28.04 12.00
CA ALA A 35 1.21 26.58 11.96
C ALA A 35 2.62 26.06 11.74
N ASP A 36 3.11 25.21 12.65
CA ASP A 36 4.45 24.59 12.57
C ASP A 36 5.58 25.62 12.35
N GLY A 37 5.43 26.80 12.97
CA GLY A 37 6.39 27.89 12.93
C GLY A 37 6.28 28.83 11.71
N SER A 38 5.38 28.55 10.77
CA SER A 38 5.11 29.42 9.61
C SER A 38 3.80 30.19 9.77
N SER A 39 3.74 31.43 9.28
CA SER A 39 2.49 32.21 9.29
C SER A 39 1.36 31.45 8.59
N ILE A 40 0.19 31.42 9.21
CA ILE A 40 -1.02 30.79 8.66
C ILE A 40 -2.05 31.86 8.31
N ALA A 41 -2.71 31.69 7.18
CA ALA A 41 -3.75 32.61 6.70
C ALA A 41 -5.13 31.93 6.63
N ASP A 42 -6.18 32.74 6.67
CA ASP A 42 -7.55 32.30 6.41
C ASP A 42 -7.70 31.73 4.99
N GLY A 43 -8.33 30.55 4.87
CA GLY A 43 -8.46 29.80 3.63
C GLY A 43 -7.19 29.08 3.18
N GLN A 44 -6.22 28.86 4.07
CA GLN A 44 -4.98 28.16 3.72
C GLN A 44 -5.24 26.69 3.38
N ASN A 45 -4.73 26.26 2.22
CA ASN A 45 -4.80 24.88 1.76
C ASN A 45 -3.53 24.09 2.12
N GLU A 46 -3.63 22.76 2.05
CA GLU A 46 -2.53 21.82 2.27
C GLU A 46 -1.90 21.90 3.67
N VAL A 47 -2.73 22.18 4.69
CA VAL A 47 -2.31 22.09 6.09
C VAL A 47 -2.10 20.62 6.46
N GLY A 48 -1.00 20.30 7.14
CA GLY A 48 -0.73 18.93 7.58
C GLY A 48 -1.78 18.40 8.56
N LEU A 49 -1.87 17.08 8.70
CA LEU A 49 -2.88 16.43 9.55
C LEU A 49 -2.63 16.58 11.05
N ASN A 50 -1.41 16.93 11.46
CA ASN A 50 -1.03 17.10 12.87
C ASN A 50 -0.42 18.49 13.15
N PRO A 51 -1.13 19.60 12.86
CA PRO A 51 -0.52 20.92 12.91
C PRO A 51 -0.38 21.42 14.36
N ASN A 52 0.73 22.09 14.65
CA ASN A 52 0.90 22.85 15.89
C ASN A 52 0.54 24.31 15.68
N ILE A 53 -0.72 24.68 15.97
CA ILE A 53 -1.20 26.05 15.85
C ILE A 53 -0.71 26.86 17.06
N THR A 54 0.18 27.81 16.83
CA THR A 54 0.71 28.68 17.89
C THR A 54 0.18 30.10 17.75
N ILE A 55 -0.49 30.57 18.80
CA ILE A 55 -1.02 31.94 18.92
C ILE A 55 -0.22 32.67 20.00
N THR A 56 0.30 33.84 19.66
CA THR A 56 1.03 34.71 20.59
C THR A 56 0.24 35.98 20.82
N PHE A 57 0.06 36.36 22.08
CA PHE A 57 -0.64 37.55 22.53
C PHE A 57 0.32 38.57 23.12
N ASP A 58 -0.09 39.83 23.18
CA ASP A 58 0.68 40.92 23.80
C ASP A 58 0.61 40.93 25.33
N ALA A 59 -0.34 40.20 25.93
CA ALA A 59 -0.50 40.00 27.35
C ALA A 59 -0.86 38.54 27.71
N ALA A 60 -0.72 38.18 28.98
CA ALA A 60 -1.00 36.82 29.46
C ALA A 60 -2.49 36.51 29.38
N ILE A 61 -2.85 35.29 28.97
CA ILE A 61 -4.24 34.82 28.87
C ILE A 61 -4.65 33.92 30.04
N ALA A 62 -5.94 33.85 30.29
CA ALA A 62 -6.57 32.91 31.20
C ALA A 62 -6.76 31.54 30.49
N THR A 63 -5.84 30.61 30.76
CA THR A 63 -5.74 29.31 30.07
C THR A 63 -7.06 28.53 30.03
N LYS A 64 -7.78 28.42 31.15
CA LYS A 64 -9.05 27.67 31.20
C LYS A 64 -10.16 28.33 30.39
N LYS A 65 -10.18 29.66 30.29
CA LYS A 65 -11.13 30.37 29.42
C LYS A 65 -10.80 30.12 27.96
N PHE A 66 -9.52 30.14 27.60
CA PHE A 66 -9.06 29.83 26.25
C PHE A 66 -9.48 28.41 25.84
N GLU A 67 -9.16 27.40 26.64
CA GLU A 67 -9.58 26.00 26.36
C GLU A 67 -11.09 25.84 26.19
N ASN A 68 -11.88 26.51 27.02
CA ASN A 68 -13.34 26.42 26.96
C ASN A 68 -13.95 27.20 25.78
N SER A 69 -13.19 28.09 25.15
CA SER A 69 -13.65 28.92 24.04
C SER A 69 -13.07 28.52 22.70
N PHE A 70 -12.05 27.65 22.68
CA PHE A 70 -11.54 27.05 21.46
C PHE A 70 -12.58 26.11 20.86
N ASN A 71 -12.93 26.36 19.61
CA ASN A 71 -13.83 25.54 18.83
C ASN A 71 -13.20 25.23 17.46
N ILE A 72 -13.37 23.99 17.01
CA ILE A 72 -12.99 23.53 15.67
C ILE A 72 -14.12 22.72 15.07
N SER A 73 -14.50 23.05 13.83
CA SER A 73 -15.61 22.42 13.11
C SER A 73 -15.20 22.04 11.67
N PRO A 74 -15.32 20.76 11.26
CA PRO A 74 -15.71 19.60 12.05
C PRO A 74 -14.78 19.35 13.26
N SER A 75 -15.21 18.54 14.21
CA SER A 75 -14.38 18.25 15.38
C SER A 75 -13.10 17.52 14.98
N ALA A 76 -11.96 17.99 15.48
CA ALA A 76 -10.69 17.29 15.38
C ALA A 76 -10.75 15.92 16.07
N SER A 77 -9.98 14.96 15.57
CA SER A 77 -9.84 13.62 16.16
C SER A 77 -9.18 13.70 17.54
N SER A 78 -8.23 14.64 17.71
CA SER A 78 -7.71 15.03 19.01
C SER A 78 -7.27 16.51 19.07
N SER A 79 -7.30 17.09 20.27
CA SER A 79 -6.81 18.46 20.52
C SER A 79 -6.17 18.57 21.90
N SER A 80 -4.99 19.17 22.00
CA SER A 80 -4.31 19.44 23.27
C SER A 80 -3.66 20.82 23.29
N PHE A 81 -3.48 21.38 24.49
CA PHE A 81 -3.00 22.75 24.68
C PHE A 81 -1.74 22.78 25.52
N SER A 82 -0.77 23.59 25.11
CA SER A 82 0.42 23.92 25.91
C SER A 82 0.64 25.42 25.95
N TYR A 83 1.16 25.91 27.07
CA TYR A 83 1.34 27.34 27.31
C TYR A 83 2.80 27.68 27.56
N GLY A 84 3.26 28.80 27.00
CA GLY A 84 4.62 29.29 27.12
C GLY A 84 4.68 30.77 27.38
N ASN A 85 5.89 31.27 27.68
CA ASN A 85 6.17 32.69 27.85
C ASN A 85 5.24 33.39 28.86
N ALA A 86 5.10 32.84 30.07
CA ALA A 86 4.19 33.36 31.09
C ALA A 86 2.73 33.48 30.59
N ASN A 87 2.28 32.48 29.83
CA ASN A 87 0.94 32.38 29.23
C ASN A 87 0.62 33.47 28.21
N THR A 88 1.62 34.12 27.60
CA THR A 88 1.38 34.96 26.42
C THR A 88 1.38 34.14 25.12
N ARG A 89 1.76 32.87 25.18
CA ARG A 89 1.77 31.96 24.02
C ARG A 89 0.98 30.70 24.34
N VAL A 90 0.09 30.30 23.44
CA VAL A 90 -0.58 29.00 23.45
C VAL A 90 -0.23 28.25 22.17
N THR A 91 0.07 26.96 22.30
CA THR A 91 0.25 26.03 21.19
C THR A 91 -0.82 24.95 21.30
N ILE A 92 -1.61 24.81 20.24
CA ILE A 92 -2.72 23.89 20.08
C ILE A 92 -2.22 22.78 19.15
N ASN A 93 -2.07 21.57 19.67
CA ASN A 93 -1.71 20.40 18.87
C ASN A 93 -3.03 19.74 18.46
N LEU A 94 -3.25 19.62 17.16
CA LEU A 94 -4.46 19.05 16.57
C LEU A 94 -4.14 17.76 15.83
N GLU A 95 -5.12 16.88 15.74
CA GLU A 95 -5.16 15.74 14.82
C GLU A 95 -6.41 15.87 13.98
N LEU A 96 -6.24 16.03 12.67
CA LEU A 96 -7.28 16.44 11.73
C LEU A 96 -7.51 15.37 10.67
N GLU A 97 -8.76 15.24 10.25
CA GLU A 97 -9.14 14.39 9.11
C GLU A 97 -8.56 14.93 7.79
N PRO A 98 -8.16 14.05 6.86
CA PRO A 98 -7.57 14.45 5.58
C PRO A 98 -8.59 14.97 4.58
N SER A 99 -8.14 15.83 3.66
CA SER A 99 -8.96 16.44 2.59
C SER A 99 -10.21 17.19 3.10
N GLU A 100 -10.23 17.57 4.36
CA GLU A 100 -11.37 18.18 5.04
C GLU A 100 -11.08 19.68 5.27
N THR A 101 -12.14 20.49 5.27
CA THR A 101 -12.05 21.91 5.59
C THR A 101 -12.49 22.13 7.04
N PHE A 102 -11.60 22.68 7.86
CA PHE A 102 -11.84 23.00 9.26
C PHE A 102 -11.94 24.50 9.49
N ASN A 103 -12.94 24.92 10.25
CA ASN A 103 -13.05 26.27 10.79
C ASN A 103 -12.56 26.26 12.24
N ILE A 104 -11.51 27.04 12.52
CA ILE A 104 -10.95 27.21 13.86
C ILE A 104 -11.37 28.58 14.40
N SER A 105 -12.01 28.59 15.57
CA SER A 105 -12.52 29.82 16.17
C SER A 105 -12.31 29.87 17.69
N ILE A 106 -12.22 31.09 18.23
CA ILE A 106 -12.26 31.35 19.67
C ILE A 106 -13.50 32.17 19.99
N GLU A 107 -14.47 31.57 20.70
CA GLU A 107 -15.81 32.16 20.89
C GLU A 107 -15.90 33.17 22.06
N GLU A 108 -15.02 33.07 23.06
CA GLU A 108 -14.95 34.01 24.18
C GLU A 108 -13.98 35.15 23.85
N SER A 109 -14.42 36.38 24.07
CA SER A 109 -13.62 37.56 23.78
C SER A 109 -12.79 38.00 24.99
N ALA A 110 -13.26 37.77 26.23
CA ALA A 110 -12.59 38.17 27.46
C ALA A 110 -11.55 37.12 27.94
N LEU A 111 -10.47 36.97 27.17
CA LEU A 111 -9.44 35.94 27.36
C LEU A 111 -8.26 36.38 28.22
N GLY A 112 -8.04 37.67 28.41
CA GLY A 112 -6.90 38.17 29.17
C GLY A 112 -6.94 37.74 30.64
N ALA A 113 -5.77 37.50 31.23
CA ALA A 113 -5.65 37.07 32.63
C ALA A 113 -6.22 38.12 33.63
N ARG A 114 -6.36 39.39 33.21
CA ARG A 114 -6.97 40.47 33.98
C ARG A 114 -8.33 40.89 33.44
N GLY A 115 -8.91 40.10 32.53
CA GLY A 115 -10.19 40.38 31.88
C GLY A 115 -10.07 41.21 30.61
N GLU A 116 -8.89 41.32 30.02
CA GLU A 116 -8.69 41.96 28.73
C GLU A 116 -9.48 41.25 27.62
N VAL A 117 -10.00 42.02 26.66
CA VAL A 117 -10.85 41.53 25.58
C VAL A 117 -10.09 41.54 24.25
N LEU A 118 -10.20 40.47 23.46
CA LEU A 118 -9.62 40.38 22.13
C LEU A 118 -10.01 41.58 21.27
N SER A 119 -9.02 42.23 20.66
CA SER A 119 -9.25 43.34 19.74
C SER A 119 -9.90 42.90 18.42
N GLU A 120 -9.58 41.68 17.96
CA GLU A 120 -10.18 41.05 16.79
C GLU A 120 -10.56 39.59 17.11
N PRO A 121 -11.69 39.08 16.58
CA PRO A 121 -12.05 37.68 16.73
C PRO A 121 -11.03 36.80 16.01
N ILE A 122 -10.67 35.68 16.62
CA ILE A 122 -9.87 34.65 15.97
C ILE A 122 -10.85 33.69 15.32
N ASN A 123 -10.97 33.77 14.00
CA ASN A 123 -11.70 32.81 13.19
C ASN A 123 -10.98 32.67 11.85
N PHE A 124 -10.59 31.45 11.49
CA PHE A 124 -9.95 31.17 10.21
C PHE A 124 -10.24 29.75 9.73
N GLU A 125 -10.33 29.61 8.42
CA GLU A 125 -10.52 28.35 7.74
C GLU A 125 -9.18 27.75 7.30
N VAL A 126 -9.02 26.45 7.44
CA VAL A 126 -7.91 25.67 6.89
C VAL A 126 -8.43 24.46 6.16
N LYS A 127 -7.78 24.07 5.07
CA LYS A 127 -8.02 22.80 4.38
C LYS A 127 -6.83 21.89 4.56
N THR A 128 -7.06 20.70 5.11
CA THR A 128 -6.01 19.71 5.27
C THR A 128 -5.56 19.16 3.92
N ASN A 129 -4.31 18.72 3.85
CA ASN A 129 -3.84 17.94 2.72
C ASN A 129 -4.61 16.61 2.65
N ALA A 130 -4.65 16.01 1.46
CA ALA A 130 -4.99 14.60 1.36
C ALA A 130 -3.96 13.79 2.16
N ASN A 131 -4.38 12.71 2.82
CA ASN A 131 -3.48 11.74 3.45
C ASN A 131 -2.70 11.00 2.36
N THR A 132 -1.78 11.72 1.74
CA THR A 132 -0.91 11.22 0.68
C THR A 132 0.25 10.56 1.36
N ILE A 133 0.04 9.31 1.73
CA ILE A 133 1.14 8.47 2.18
C ILE A 133 2.11 8.37 1.02
N ALA A 134 3.34 8.81 1.23
CA ALA A 134 4.37 8.72 0.21
C ALA A 134 4.61 7.25 -0.13
N ALA A 135 4.66 6.95 -1.42
CA ALA A 135 4.95 5.59 -1.86
C ALA A 135 6.32 5.17 -1.34
N CYS A 136 6.39 3.98 -0.76
CA CYS A 136 7.63 3.32 -0.44
C CYS A 136 8.43 3.06 -1.73
N THR A 137 9.68 3.51 -1.75
CA THR A 137 10.60 3.42 -2.91
C THR A 137 11.74 2.42 -2.72
N SER A 138 11.76 1.73 -1.58
CA SER A 138 12.75 0.70 -1.29
C SER A 138 12.21 -0.35 -0.33
N ALA A 139 12.74 -1.57 -0.38
CA ALA A 139 12.42 -2.62 0.59
C ALA A 139 13.08 -2.33 1.96
N ASN A 140 12.44 -1.52 2.79
CA ASN A 140 12.87 -1.25 4.17
C ASN A 140 11.74 -1.57 5.17
N SER A 141 12.05 -1.54 6.46
CA SER A 141 11.10 -1.90 7.53
C SER A 141 9.80 -1.09 7.52
N ASP A 142 9.84 0.16 7.04
CA ASP A 142 8.67 1.05 7.00
C ASP A 142 7.68 0.62 5.89
N CYS A 143 8.15 -0.19 4.94
CA CYS A 143 7.38 -0.73 3.83
C CYS A 143 6.87 -2.16 4.09
N LEU A 144 7.19 -2.71 5.28
CA LEU A 144 6.74 -4.03 5.68
C LEU A 144 5.35 -3.92 6.32
N GLY A 145 4.39 -4.67 5.78
CA GLY A 145 3.06 -4.81 6.34
C GLY A 145 2.76 -6.25 6.71
N GLN A 146 1.68 -6.44 7.46
CA GLN A 146 1.17 -7.76 7.83
C GLN A 146 -0.28 -7.92 7.41
N LEU A 147 -0.58 -9.09 6.83
CA LEU A 147 -1.94 -9.54 6.61
C LEU A 147 -2.32 -10.45 7.76
N ILE A 148 -3.37 -10.08 8.50
CA ILE A 148 -3.83 -10.80 9.68
C ILE A 148 -5.05 -11.66 9.33
N PHE A 149 -5.04 -12.89 9.82
CA PHE A 149 -6.12 -13.87 9.71
C PHE A 149 -6.54 -14.28 11.12
N GLU A 150 -7.83 -14.21 11.41
CA GLU A 150 -8.39 -14.59 12.70
C GLU A 150 -9.01 -16.00 12.61
N ASP A 151 -8.58 -16.91 13.48
CA ASP A 151 -9.17 -18.25 13.60
C ASP A 151 -9.26 -18.70 15.07
N ALA A 152 -10.45 -19.15 15.48
CA ALA A 152 -10.73 -19.66 16.83
C ALA A 152 -10.25 -18.77 18.01
N GLY A 153 -10.13 -17.45 17.80
CA GLY A 153 -9.64 -16.50 18.82
C GLY A 153 -8.12 -16.32 18.86
N GLU A 154 -7.40 -16.86 17.87
CA GLU A 154 -5.98 -16.60 17.61
C GLU A 154 -5.80 -15.83 16.29
N SER A 155 -4.81 -14.93 16.26
CA SER A 155 -4.42 -14.19 15.07
C SER A 155 -3.18 -14.82 14.44
N TYR A 156 -3.23 -15.03 13.13
CA TYR A 156 -2.13 -15.52 12.31
C TYR A 156 -1.71 -14.45 11.30
N SER A 157 -0.41 -14.26 11.09
CA SER A 157 0.09 -13.19 10.21
C SER A 157 0.87 -13.71 9.01
N LEU A 158 0.83 -12.94 7.92
CA LEU A 158 1.73 -13.06 6.78
C LEU A 158 2.35 -11.70 6.46
N ASP A 159 3.68 -11.66 6.44
CA ASP A 159 4.42 -10.46 6.07
C ASP A 159 4.35 -10.21 4.56
N TYR A 160 4.38 -8.94 4.17
CA TYR A 160 4.55 -8.52 2.79
C TYR A 160 5.28 -7.17 2.73
N TYR A 161 5.98 -6.92 1.63
CA TYR A 161 6.37 -5.54 1.28
C TYR A 161 5.26 -4.89 0.46
N ALA A 162 4.96 -3.63 0.73
CA ALA A 162 4.04 -2.84 -0.09
C ALA A 162 4.56 -1.42 -0.31
N ASN A 163 4.24 -0.83 -1.47
CA ASN A 163 4.59 0.58 -1.73
C ASN A 163 3.59 1.54 -1.10
N TYR A 164 2.37 1.10 -0.81
CA TYR A 164 1.43 1.80 0.06
C TYR A 164 0.89 0.85 1.13
N PRO A 165 0.66 1.32 2.36
CA PRO A 165 0.00 0.52 3.37
C PRO A 165 -1.42 0.17 2.94
N ILE A 166 -1.86 -1.04 3.30
CA ILE A 166 -3.23 -1.52 3.07
C ILE A 166 -3.98 -1.71 4.40
N ASP A 167 -3.55 -1.04 5.46
CA ASP A 167 -4.19 -1.06 6.79
C ASP A 167 -5.61 -0.44 6.79
N GLU A 168 -6.30 -0.51 7.92
CA GLU A 168 -7.70 -0.05 7.99
C GLU A 168 -7.85 1.48 7.96
N GLU A 169 -6.80 2.24 8.23
CA GLU A 169 -6.86 3.71 8.38
C GLU A 169 -6.54 4.45 7.07
N VAL A 170 -6.04 3.74 6.06
CA VAL A 170 -5.60 4.34 4.80
C VAL A 170 -6.66 4.22 3.70
N ASN A 171 -6.90 5.32 3.00
CA ASN A 171 -7.68 5.39 1.76
C ASN A 171 -6.72 5.25 0.56
N LEU A 172 -7.09 4.38 -0.40
CA LEU A 172 -6.31 4.09 -1.61
C LEU A 172 -7.03 4.54 -2.88
N ASP A 173 -7.84 5.59 -2.83
CA ASP A 173 -8.59 6.11 -3.99
C ASP A 173 -7.68 6.54 -5.16
N GLN A 174 -6.42 6.91 -4.91
CA GLN A 174 -5.44 7.17 -5.98
C GLN A 174 -4.98 5.90 -6.71
N ILE A 175 -5.21 4.72 -6.13
CA ILE A 175 -4.76 3.45 -6.68
C ILE A 175 -5.79 2.95 -7.69
N GLU A 176 -5.32 2.79 -8.92
CA GLU A 176 -6.09 2.26 -10.05
C GLU A 176 -5.65 0.84 -10.42
N LYS A 177 -4.41 0.50 -10.11
CA LYS A 177 -3.76 -0.77 -10.49
C LYS A 177 -3.14 -1.42 -9.26
N ALA A 178 -3.16 -2.75 -9.21
CA ALA A 178 -2.44 -3.51 -8.20
C ALA A 178 -1.52 -4.55 -8.85
N ILE A 179 -0.33 -4.72 -8.31
CA ILE A 179 0.63 -5.75 -8.70
C ILE A 179 0.89 -6.66 -7.49
N ILE A 180 0.58 -7.95 -7.63
CA ILE A 180 1.02 -8.98 -6.69
C ILE A 180 2.26 -9.66 -7.27
N LEU A 181 3.41 -9.43 -6.65
CA LEU A 181 4.70 -9.95 -7.09
C LEU A 181 5.19 -11.09 -6.21
N VAL A 182 5.17 -12.30 -6.76
CA VAL A 182 5.53 -13.52 -6.04
C VAL A 182 7.00 -13.88 -6.25
N HIS A 183 7.72 -14.05 -5.15
CA HIS A 183 9.16 -14.32 -5.13
C HIS A 183 9.53 -15.69 -5.72
N GLY A 184 10.82 -15.92 -5.94
CA GLY A 184 11.38 -17.21 -6.37
C GLY A 184 11.57 -18.21 -5.22
N ALA A 185 12.27 -19.31 -5.48
CA ALA A 185 12.55 -20.35 -4.48
C ALA A 185 13.36 -19.85 -3.26
N ASN A 186 14.12 -18.76 -3.43
CA ASN A 186 14.95 -18.17 -2.38
C ASN A 186 14.15 -17.34 -1.35
N ARG A 187 12.84 -17.14 -1.55
CA ARG A 187 11.97 -16.40 -0.63
C ARG A 187 12.45 -14.97 -0.32
N ASN A 188 13.15 -14.35 -1.26
CA ASN A 188 13.70 -12.99 -1.20
C ASN A 188 12.70 -11.95 -1.74
N ASN A 189 11.55 -11.81 -1.08
CA ASN A 189 10.48 -10.91 -1.51
C ASN A 189 10.87 -9.42 -1.45
N ASP A 190 11.82 -9.06 -0.59
CA ASP A 190 12.46 -7.75 -0.52
C ASP A 190 13.18 -7.39 -1.82
N GLU A 191 14.01 -8.32 -2.34
CA GLU A 191 14.72 -8.10 -3.60
C GLU A 191 13.74 -7.98 -4.78
N TYR A 192 12.72 -8.85 -4.83
CA TYR A 192 11.68 -8.81 -5.85
C TYR A 192 10.92 -7.49 -5.82
N PHE A 193 10.49 -7.06 -4.62
CA PHE A 193 9.85 -5.77 -4.41
C PHE A 193 10.73 -4.64 -4.96
N GLN A 194 12.02 -4.60 -4.60
CA GLN A 194 12.95 -3.58 -5.10
C GLN A 194 13.08 -3.58 -6.62
N TRP A 195 13.16 -4.75 -7.26
CA TRP A 195 13.28 -4.83 -8.72
C TRP A 195 12.06 -4.23 -9.42
N MET A 196 10.86 -4.53 -8.92
CA MET A 196 9.62 -4.00 -9.50
C MET A 196 9.40 -2.52 -9.18
N ILE A 197 9.81 -2.03 -8.00
CA ILE A 197 9.83 -0.59 -7.72
C ILE A 197 10.67 0.17 -8.75
N ASN A 198 11.85 -0.35 -9.08
CA ASN A 198 12.70 0.27 -10.10
C ASN A 198 11.98 0.33 -11.45
N SER A 199 11.34 -0.76 -11.88
CA SER A 199 10.62 -0.82 -13.15
C SER A 199 9.39 0.10 -13.15
N LEU A 200 8.61 0.14 -12.08
CA LEU A 200 7.47 1.06 -11.91
C LEU A 200 7.90 2.53 -11.94
N ASN A 201 9.04 2.85 -11.32
CA ASN A 201 9.60 4.19 -11.36
C ASN A 201 10.05 4.58 -12.78
N GLU A 202 10.66 3.66 -13.52
CA GLU A 202 11.10 3.90 -14.90
C GLU A 202 9.94 4.08 -15.88
N VAL A 203 8.82 3.37 -15.70
CA VAL A 203 7.60 3.56 -16.50
C VAL A 203 6.67 4.66 -15.94
N GLY A 204 7.06 5.33 -14.85
CA GLY A 204 6.28 6.44 -14.28
C GLY A 204 4.95 6.05 -13.62
N ALA A 205 4.76 4.79 -13.25
CA ALA A 205 3.48 4.25 -12.74
C ALA A 205 3.41 4.12 -11.21
N MET A 206 4.37 4.68 -10.47
CA MET A 206 4.45 4.54 -9.00
C MET A 206 3.24 5.13 -8.25
N GLN A 207 2.63 6.19 -8.77
CA GLN A 207 1.65 6.98 -8.01
C GLN A 207 0.24 6.37 -7.96
N ASN A 208 -0.14 5.59 -8.98
CA ASN A 208 -1.46 4.97 -9.11
C ASN A 208 -1.41 3.43 -9.11
N THR A 209 -0.24 2.85 -8.84
CA THR A 209 -0.05 1.40 -8.79
C THR A 209 0.36 0.97 -7.41
N LEU A 210 -0.44 0.11 -6.78
CA LEU A 210 -0.09 -0.57 -5.54
C LEU A 210 0.70 -1.85 -5.85
N LEU A 211 1.96 -1.91 -5.44
CA LEU A 211 2.78 -3.10 -5.49
C LEU A 211 2.77 -3.80 -4.13
N ILE A 212 2.49 -5.11 -4.10
CA ILE A 212 2.64 -5.97 -2.93
C ILE A 212 3.49 -7.19 -3.27
N SER A 213 4.49 -7.50 -2.45
CA SER A 213 5.26 -8.74 -2.53
C SER A 213 5.10 -9.57 -1.25
N PRO A 214 4.20 -10.59 -1.25
CA PRO A 214 3.96 -11.44 -0.08
C PRO A 214 5.16 -12.32 0.24
N LYS A 215 5.38 -12.57 1.54
CA LYS A 215 6.42 -13.48 2.04
C LYS A 215 5.81 -14.83 2.42
N PHE A 216 6.01 -15.83 1.57
CA PHE A 216 5.72 -17.22 1.94
C PHE A 216 6.93 -17.79 2.69
N LYS A 217 6.90 -17.76 4.03
CA LYS A 217 8.01 -18.16 4.91
C LYS A 217 8.21 -19.68 4.96
N ASP A 218 9.42 -20.09 5.31
CA ASP A 218 9.78 -21.44 5.73
C ASP A 218 9.67 -21.56 7.27
N ASP A 219 9.56 -22.77 7.84
CA ASP A 219 9.46 -22.93 9.31
C ASP A 219 10.69 -22.38 10.05
N SER A 220 11.86 -22.45 9.42
CA SER A 220 13.11 -21.91 9.95
C SER A 220 13.12 -20.38 10.10
N GLU A 221 12.22 -19.68 9.40
CA GLU A 221 12.10 -18.22 9.41
C GLU A 221 10.88 -17.73 10.22
N ALA A 222 9.81 -18.53 10.27
CA ALA A 222 8.54 -18.12 10.84
C ALA A 222 8.57 -18.03 12.38
N ALA A 223 8.10 -16.90 12.91
CA ALA A 223 7.84 -16.74 14.32
C ALA A 223 6.51 -17.42 14.73
N GLN A 224 6.22 -17.40 16.04
CA GLN A 224 4.96 -17.92 16.55
C GLN A 224 3.78 -17.22 15.89
N ASN A 225 2.80 -17.99 15.45
CA ASN A 225 1.58 -17.55 14.76
C ASN A 225 1.82 -16.85 13.41
N GLU A 226 3.00 -17.00 12.81
CA GLU A 226 3.19 -16.61 11.41
C GLU A 226 2.86 -17.78 10.47
N LEU A 227 2.24 -17.47 9.34
CA LEU A 227 1.98 -18.45 8.29
C LEU A 227 3.29 -18.89 7.63
N TYR A 228 3.47 -20.20 7.49
CA TYR A 228 4.65 -20.77 6.83
C TYR A 228 4.31 -22.01 6.03
N TRP A 229 5.18 -22.31 5.07
CA TRP A 229 5.10 -23.45 4.17
C TRP A 229 6.47 -24.08 4.05
N ASN A 230 6.63 -25.32 4.49
CA ASN A 230 7.88 -26.06 4.34
C ASN A 230 8.03 -26.49 2.88
N SER A 231 9.25 -26.48 2.38
CA SER A 231 9.56 -26.78 0.97
C SER A 231 8.87 -25.80 -0.01
N ASN A 232 8.82 -26.16 -1.29
CA ASN A 232 8.32 -25.27 -2.35
C ASN A 232 6.81 -25.38 -2.59
N ASN A 233 6.05 -26.08 -1.74
CA ASN A 233 4.62 -26.35 -1.95
C ASN A 233 3.73 -25.08 -1.94
N TRP A 234 4.19 -23.99 -1.31
CA TRP A 234 3.53 -22.67 -1.39
C TRP A 234 3.32 -22.21 -2.84
N ARG A 235 4.20 -22.59 -3.77
CA ARG A 235 4.09 -22.22 -5.19
C ARG A 235 3.00 -23.01 -5.94
N GLU A 236 2.38 -23.98 -5.26
CA GLU A 236 1.41 -24.92 -5.80
C GLU A 236 0.04 -24.77 -5.11
N GLY A 237 -0.17 -23.73 -4.31
CA GLY A 237 -1.47 -23.46 -3.68
C GLY A 237 -1.81 -24.37 -2.50
N THR A 238 -0.83 -25.03 -1.88
CA THR A 238 -1.07 -25.88 -0.72
C THR A 238 -1.31 -25.07 0.56
N ASP A 239 -1.92 -25.69 1.56
CA ASP A 239 -2.18 -25.06 2.86
C ASP A 239 -0.89 -24.83 3.68
N ALA A 240 -0.86 -23.72 4.40
CA ALA A 240 0.18 -23.38 5.38
C ALA A 240 0.30 -24.49 6.45
N GLN A 241 1.51 -24.69 6.95
CA GLN A 241 1.85 -25.66 7.99
C GLN A 241 1.87 -25.08 9.41
N SER A 242 1.49 -23.80 9.55
CA SER A 242 1.15 -23.15 10.80
C SER A 242 -0.14 -23.69 11.46
N GLY A 243 -0.51 -23.14 12.62
CA GLY A 243 -1.76 -23.48 13.32
C GLY A 243 -3.00 -23.25 12.45
N LEU A 244 -3.02 -22.18 11.65
CA LEU A 244 -4.03 -21.96 10.62
C LEU A 244 -3.65 -22.68 9.31
N ARG A 245 -4.59 -23.48 8.79
CA ARG A 245 -4.49 -24.23 7.52
C ARG A 245 -5.13 -23.44 6.38
N ILE A 246 -4.42 -22.46 5.84
CA ILE A 246 -4.87 -21.60 4.73
C ILE A 246 -4.00 -21.79 3.50
N SER A 247 -4.59 -21.87 2.30
CA SER A 247 -3.85 -21.98 1.05
C SER A 247 -3.04 -20.71 0.76
N SER A 248 -1.86 -20.86 0.15
CA SER A 248 -1.12 -19.71 -0.37
C SER A 248 -1.89 -18.95 -1.47
N PHE A 249 -2.82 -19.61 -2.17
CA PHE A 249 -3.73 -18.95 -3.11
C PHE A 249 -4.81 -18.14 -2.38
N GLU A 250 -5.32 -18.63 -1.25
CA GLU A 250 -6.29 -17.89 -0.41
C GLU A 250 -5.66 -16.65 0.22
N VAL A 251 -4.35 -16.70 0.52
CA VAL A 251 -3.61 -15.51 0.95
C VAL A 251 -3.61 -14.44 -0.13
N VAL A 252 -3.32 -14.80 -1.39
CA VAL A 252 -3.34 -13.83 -2.50
C VAL A 252 -4.76 -13.36 -2.81
N ASP A 253 -5.76 -14.25 -2.77
CA ASP A 253 -7.17 -13.87 -2.87
C ASP A 253 -7.53 -12.83 -1.80
N SER A 254 -7.07 -13.03 -0.55
CA SER A 254 -7.33 -12.13 0.57
C SER A 254 -6.63 -10.78 0.43
N LEU A 255 -5.39 -10.75 -0.10
CA LEU A 255 -4.71 -9.51 -0.44
C LEU A 255 -5.49 -8.74 -1.50
N ILE A 256 -5.84 -9.39 -2.62
CA ILE A 256 -6.56 -8.75 -3.72
C ILE A 256 -7.94 -8.25 -3.25
N ALA A 257 -8.68 -9.05 -2.47
CA ALA A 257 -9.96 -8.64 -1.91
C ALA A 257 -9.83 -7.45 -0.95
N ARG A 258 -8.75 -7.38 -0.17
CA ARG A 258 -8.45 -6.24 0.71
C ARG A 258 -8.14 -4.98 -0.09
N ILE A 259 -7.35 -5.10 -1.16
CA ILE A 259 -7.06 -3.98 -2.07
C ILE A 259 -8.35 -3.49 -2.74
N ALA A 260 -9.16 -4.39 -3.29
CA ALA A 260 -10.41 -4.03 -3.98
C ALA A 260 -11.44 -3.34 -3.07
N ARG A 261 -11.43 -3.64 -1.77
CA ARG A 261 -12.26 -2.92 -0.78
C ARG A 261 -11.75 -1.51 -0.46
N LYS A 262 -10.46 -1.24 -0.66
CA LYS A 262 -9.77 -0.01 -0.24
C LYS A 262 -9.53 0.97 -1.39
N ALA A 263 -9.26 0.44 -2.58
CA ALA A 263 -9.02 1.19 -3.80
C ALA A 263 -10.30 1.20 -4.63
N ASN A 264 -11.16 2.21 -4.44
CA ASN A 264 -12.45 2.28 -5.15
C ASN A 264 -12.31 2.41 -6.67
N ASN A 265 -11.15 2.87 -7.14
CA ASN A 265 -10.83 3.04 -8.56
C ASN A 265 -10.03 1.86 -9.15
N LEU A 266 -9.92 0.73 -8.43
CA LEU A 266 -9.17 -0.43 -8.88
C LEU A 266 -9.78 -1.04 -10.16
N SER A 267 -9.08 -0.83 -11.28
CA SER A 267 -9.48 -1.30 -12.62
C SER A 267 -8.62 -2.45 -13.13
N LYS A 268 -7.44 -2.68 -12.52
CA LYS A 268 -6.50 -3.72 -12.96
C LYS A 268 -5.76 -4.39 -11.81
N VAL A 269 -5.62 -5.71 -11.91
CA VAL A 269 -4.75 -6.53 -11.06
C VAL A 269 -3.80 -7.32 -11.95
N LEU A 270 -2.49 -7.12 -11.73
CA LEU A 270 -1.44 -7.90 -12.34
C LEU A 270 -0.85 -8.86 -11.29
N VAL A 271 -0.83 -10.15 -11.58
CA VAL A 271 -0.09 -11.12 -10.75
C VAL A 271 1.10 -11.63 -11.53
N THR A 272 2.29 -11.51 -10.96
CA THR A 272 3.53 -11.88 -11.67
C THR A 272 4.50 -12.58 -10.74
N GLY A 273 5.31 -13.46 -11.29
CA GLY A 273 6.32 -14.19 -10.54
C GLY A 273 7.41 -14.75 -11.43
N HIS A 274 8.63 -14.85 -10.88
CA HIS A 274 9.78 -15.40 -11.59
C HIS A 274 10.22 -16.73 -10.97
N SER A 275 10.66 -17.69 -11.80
CA SER A 275 11.13 -19.02 -11.35
C SER A 275 10.02 -19.80 -10.62
N SER A 276 10.17 -20.13 -9.33
CA SER A 276 9.08 -20.70 -8.52
C SER A 276 7.86 -19.79 -8.45
N GLY A 277 8.05 -18.47 -8.40
CA GLY A 277 6.94 -17.52 -8.49
C GLY A 277 6.24 -17.58 -9.85
N GLY A 278 6.95 -17.94 -10.92
CA GLY A 278 6.35 -18.16 -12.24
C GLY A 278 5.43 -19.37 -12.25
N LEU A 279 5.82 -20.48 -11.61
CA LEU A 279 4.91 -21.61 -11.40
C LEU A 279 3.69 -21.16 -10.59
N PHE A 280 3.89 -20.48 -9.44
CA PHE A 280 2.79 -19.93 -8.65
C PHE A 280 1.82 -19.14 -9.52
N THR A 281 2.33 -18.18 -10.30
CA THR A 281 1.49 -17.34 -11.15
C THR A 281 0.74 -18.16 -12.20
N HIS A 282 1.37 -19.12 -12.86
CA HIS A 282 0.72 -19.96 -13.87
C HIS A 282 -0.44 -20.77 -13.30
N VAL A 283 -0.21 -21.47 -12.18
CA VAL A 283 -1.27 -22.26 -11.57
C VAL A 283 -2.30 -21.41 -10.82
N TYR A 284 -1.93 -20.25 -10.29
CA TYR A 284 -2.86 -19.29 -9.68
C TYR A 284 -3.76 -18.65 -10.74
N ALA A 285 -3.23 -18.25 -11.90
CA ALA A 285 -4.01 -17.78 -13.04
C ALA A 285 -5.05 -18.81 -13.47
N THR A 286 -4.71 -20.09 -13.34
CA THR A 286 -5.58 -21.20 -13.71
C THR A 286 -6.60 -21.54 -12.62
N ALA A 287 -6.28 -21.31 -11.34
CA ALA A 287 -7.03 -21.80 -10.19
C ALA A 287 -7.90 -20.75 -9.48
N ASN A 288 -7.49 -19.48 -9.49
CA ASN A 288 -8.03 -18.49 -8.56
C ASN A 288 -9.52 -18.22 -8.78
N LYS A 289 -10.22 -17.91 -7.69
CA LYS A 289 -11.66 -17.59 -7.71
C LYS A 289 -11.91 -16.08 -7.72
N ILE A 290 -10.95 -15.28 -7.26
CA ILE A 290 -11.13 -13.84 -7.02
C ILE A 290 -11.37 -13.05 -8.32
N GLU A 291 -10.74 -13.42 -9.44
CA GLU A 291 -10.99 -12.77 -10.73
C GLU A 291 -12.47 -12.85 -11.14
N ASN A 292 -13.10 -14.01 -10.92
CA ASN A 292 -14.52 -14.19 -11.24
C ASN A 292 -15.45 -13.39 -10.30
N GLN A 293 -14.94 -12.92 -9.17
CA GLN A 293 -15.69 -12.12 -8.19
C GLN A 293 -15.57 -10.62 -8.46
N LEU A 294 -14.47 -10.16 -9.07
CA LEU A 294 -14.19 -8.75 -9.35
C LEU A 294 -14.44 -8.40 -10.83
N THR A 295 -15.71 -8.40 -11.24
CA THR A 295 -16.11 -8.25 -12.66
C THR A 295 -15.78 -6.89 -13.29
N SER A 296 -15.51 -5.86 -12.48
CA SER A 296 -15.14 -4.51 -12.95
C SER A 296 -13.62 -4.31 -13.01
N THR A 297 -12.85 -5.32 -12.63
CA THR A 297 -11.39 -5.27 -12.55
C THR A 297 -10.82 -6.29 -13.53
N SER A 298 -9.94 -5.84 -14.41
CA SER A 298 -9.22 -6.72 -15.34
C SER A 298 -8.05 -7.42 -14.66
N PHE A 299 -7.72 -8.62 -15.11
CA PHE A 299 -6.63 -9.42 -14.58
C PHE A 299 -5.66 -9.82 -15.68
N ASP A 300 -4.36 -9.66 -15.40
CA ASP A 300 -3.27 -10.14 -16.24
C ASP A 300 -2.27 -10.92 -15.39
N TYR A 301 -1.70 -11.97 -15.98
CA TYR A 301 -0.78 -12.88 -15.31
C TYR A 301 0.54 -12.96 -16.08
N ILE A 302 1.67 -12.58 -15.48
CA ILE A 302 2.98 -12.71 -16.10
C ILE A 302 3.77 -13.86 -15.47
N VAL A 303 3.99 -14.90 -16.27
CA VAL A 303 4.74 -16.10 -15.90
C VAL A 303 6.18 -15.97 -16.41
N ALA A 304 7.09 -15.57 -15.53
CA ALA A 304 8.49 -15.33 -15.91
C ALA A 304 9.40 -16.52 -15.62
N ASN A 305 10.04 -17.09 -16.65
CA ASN A 305 11.01 -18.20 -16.54
C ASN A 305 10.57 -19.33 -15.59
N SER A 306 9.30 -19.73 -15.64
CA SER A 306 8.86 -20.94 -14.95
C SER A 306 9.54 -22.16 -15.57
N GLN A 307 9.82 -23.18 -14.76
CA GLN A 307 10.28 -24.48 -15.24
C GLN A 307 9.21 -25.58 -15.11
N TYR A 308 8.00 -25.21 -14.69
CA TYR A 308 6.88 -26.11 -14.42
C TYR A 308 5.59 -25.45 -14.92
N PHE A 309 4.71 -26.22 -15.53
CA PHE A 309 3.45 -25.73 -16.07
C PHE A 309 2.36 -26.77 -15.91
N TYR A 310 1.16 -26.31 -15.58
CA TYR A 310 -0.07 -27.08 -15.68
C TYR A 310 -0.47 -27.17 -17.16
N TYR A 311 -0.70 -28.39 -17.64
CA TYR A 311 -1.22 -28.64 -18.97
C TYR A 311 -2.69 -29.05 -18.88
N PRO A 312 -3.61 -28.36 -19.58
CA PRO A 312 -5.03 -28.75 -19.65
C PRO A 312 -5.24 -29.97 -20.57
N GLY A 313 -4.62 -31.10 -20.21
CA GLY A 313 -4.65 -32.37 -20.93
C GLY A 313 -3.46 -33.31 -20.64
N SER A 314 -3.55 -34.54 -21.15
CA SER A 314 -2.54 -35.61 -21.06
C SER A 314 -1.37 -35.46 -22.03
N GLU A 315 -1.47 -34.57 -23.02
CA GLU A 315 -0.45 -34.47 -24.06
C GLU A 315 0.70 -33.53 -23.66
N ARG A 316 1.91 -33.80 -24.16
CA ARG A 316 3.10 -32.96 -24.07
C ARG A 316 3.67 -32.71 -25.46
N VAL A 317 4.48 -31.66 -25.59
CA VAL A 317 5.16 -31.31 -26.83
C VAL A 317 6.48 -32.06 -26.92
N ASN A 318 6.68 -32.84 -27.97
CA ASN A 318 8.01 -33.34 -28.30
C ASN A 318 8.85 -32.19 -28.85
N GLU A 319 9.84 -31.73 -28.09
CA GLU A 319 10.70 -30.60 -28.43
C GLU A 319 11.40 -30.73 -29.80
N ASN A 320 11.69 -31.95 -30.26
CA ASN A 320 12.40 -32.15 -31.53
C ASN A 320 11.47 -32.16 -32.75
N SER A 321 10.23 -32.63 -32.61
CA SER A 321 9.28 -32.79 -33.72
C SER A 321 8.12 -31.80 -33.69
N ASN A 322 7.90 -31.10 -32.58
CA ASN A 322 6.71 -30.29 -32.28
C ASN A 322 5.39 -31.08 -32.35
N GLU A 323 5.46 -32.41 -32.27
CA GLU A 323 4.29 -33.28 -32.21
C GLU A 323 3.78 -33.39 -30.78
N LEU A 324 2.45 -33.45 -30.64
CA LEU A 324 1.79 -33.73 -29.38
C LEU A 324 1.75 -35.24 -29.15
N TYR A 325 2.10 -35.67 -27.95
CA TYR A 325 2.06 -37.08 -27.56
C TYR A 325 1.68 -37.24 -26.09
N GLU A 326 1.12 -38.39 -25.72
CA GLU A 326 0.88 -38.75 -24.33
C GLU A 326 2.09 -39.54 -23.79
N PRO A 327 2.78 -39.03 -22.74
CA PRO A 327 3.87 -39.75 -22.10
C PRO A 327 3.42 -41.08 -21.48
N THR A 328 4.16 -42.16 -21.75
CA THR A 328 3.87 -43.50 -21.19
C THR A 328 4.89 -43.95 -20.14
N ASP A 329 6.01 -43.24 -20.02
CA ASP A 329 7.19 -43.59 -19.22
C ASP A 329 7.37 -42.74 -17.95
N CYS A 330 6.45 -41.82 -17.68
CA CYS A 330 6.41 -41.01 -16.46
C CYS A 330 5.02 -41.08 -15.85
N GLY A 331 4.84 -41.82 -14.75
CA GLY A 331 3.50 -42.08 -14.19
C GLY A 331 2.89 -40.95 -13.36
N SER A 332 3.65 -39.89 -13.04
CA SER A 332 3.22 -38.78 -12.19
C SER A 332 3.15 -37.44 -12.94
N TYR A 333 3.29 -37.46 -14.26
CA TYR A 333 3.34 -36.24 -15.09
C TYR A 333 2.00 -35.49 -15.16
N ASP A 334 0.90 -36.12 -14.74
CA ASP A 334 -0.44 -35.56 -14.67
C ASP A 334 -0.88 -35.24 -13.22
N PHE A 335 0.02 -35.39 -12.24
CA PHE A 335 -0.20 -34.95 -10.88
C PHE A 335 -0.01 -33.45 -10.78
N TRP A 336 -0.76 -32.81 -9.91
CA TRP A 336 -0.59 -31.39 -9.61
C TRP A 336 0.87 -31.11 -9.21
N PRO A 337 1.51 -30.05 -9.74
CA PRO A 337 0.93 -28.97 -10.56
C PRO A 337 0.98 -29.19 -12.09
N PHE A 338 1.38 -30.36 -12.59
CA PHE A 338 1.52 -30.64 -14.02
C PHE A 338 0.20 -31.04 -14.70
N GLY A 339 -0.73 -31.60 -13.94
CA GLY A 339 -2.08 -31.96 -14.35
C GLY A 339 -3.06 -31.86 -13.18
N PHE A 340 -4.23 -32.51 -13.30
CA PHE A 340 -5.34 -32.34 -12.36
C PHE A 340 -5.47 -33.47 -11.32
N ASN A 341 -4.51 -34.39 -11.25
CA ASN A 341 -4.52 -35.43 -10.21
C ASN A 341 -3.93 -34.90 -8.89
N SER A 342 -4.43 -35.36 -7.74
CA SER A 342 -3.91 -35.00 -6.42
C SER A 342 -3.87 -33.49 -6.13
N ILE A 343 -4.91 -32.77 -6.55
CA ILE A 343 -5.07 -31.32 -6.35
C ILE A 343 -5.09 -30.89 -4.88
N PRO A 344 -4.65 -29.66 -4.56
CA PRO A 344 -4.73 -29.09 -3.21
C PRO A 344 -6.18 -28.82 -2.78
N ASN A 345 -6.39 -28.71 -1.46
CA ASN A 345 -7.70 -28.43 -0.84
C ASN A 345 -8.40 -27.19 -1.43
N TYR A 346 -7.63 -26.16 -1.81
CA TYR A 346 -8.14 -24.96 -2.48
C TYR A 346 -9.04 -25.28 -3.70
N LEU A 347 -8.67 -26.33 -4.45
CA LEU A 347 -9.33 -26.79 -5.66
C LEU A 347 -10.37 -27.90 -5.43
N ALA A 348 -10.66 -28.29 -4.17
CA ALA A 348 -11.53 -29.42 -3.87
C ALA A 348 -12.95 -29.33 -4.48
N ASN A 349 -13.42 -28.10 -4.77
CA ASN A 349 -14.71 -27.83 -5.40
C ASN A 349 -14.59 -27.31 -6.85
N THR A 350 -13.40 -27.35 -7.43
CA THR A 350 -13.14 -26.97 -8.82
C THR A 350 -13.06 -28.24 -9.66
N THR A 351 -13.65 -28.26 -10.85
CA THR A 351 -13.49 -29.38 -11.78
C THR A 351 -12.33 -29.12 -12.74
N GLU A 352 -11.76 -30.17 -13.34
CA GLU A 352 -10.73 -30.03 -14.38
C GLU A 352 -11.22 -29.16 -15.55
N ALA A 353 -12.47 -29.35 -15.98
CA ALA A 353 -13.05 -28.56 -17.07
C ALA A 353 -13.14 -27.06 -16.71
N THR A 354 -13.53 -26.73 -15.48
CA THR A 354 -13.54 -25.34 -15.00
C THR A 354 -12.12 -24.76 -14.97
N LEU A 355 -11.16 -25.54 -14.49
CA LEU A 355 -9.76 -25.15 -14.40
C LEU A 355 -9.15 -24.88 -15.79
N ASN A 356 -9.37 -25.81 -16.74
CA ASN A 356 -8.94 -25.66 -18.13
C ASN A 356 -9.56 -24.44 -18.80
N ASN A 357 -10.86 -24.23 -18.59
CA ASN A 357 -11.57 -23.09 -19.15
C ASN A 357 -11.03 -21.75 -18.61
N GLN A 358 -10.69 -21.69 -17.32
CA GLN A 358 -10.06 -20.51 -16.72
C GLN A 358 -8.70 -20.22 -17.39
N LEU A 359 -7.81 -21.20 -17.50
CA LEU A 359 -6.52 -21.01 -18.15
C LEU A 359 -6.66 -20.51 -19.60
N THR A 360 -7.60 -21.08 -20.37
CA THR A 360 -7.74 -20.69 -21.79
C THR A 360 -8.35 -19.31 -21.97
N ASN A 361 -9.23 -18.87 -21.07
CA ASN A 361 -9.94 -17.59 -21.21
C ASN A 361 -9.27 -16.42 -20.48
N ARG A 362 -8.30 -16.68 -19.60
CA ARG A 362 -7.59 -15.64 -18.85
C ARG A 362 -6.37 -15.14 -19.60
N SER A 363 -5.99 -13.88 -19.32
CA SER A 363 -4.86 -13.21 -19.96
C SER A 363 -3.53 -13.64 -19.33
N VAL A 364 -2.84 -14.60 -19.93
CA VAL A 364 -1.57 -15.14 -19.43
C VAL A 364 -0.42 -14.80 -20.37
N TYR A 365 0.57 -14.07 -19.88
CA TYR A 365 1.79 -13.71 -20.60
C TYR A 365 2.94 -14.62 -20.16
N TYR A 366 3.49 -15.38 -21.09
CA TYR A 366 4.73 -16.12 -20.90
C TYR A 366 5.92 -15.21 -21.21
N LEU A 367 6.60 -14.73 -20.15
CA LEU A 367 7.80 -13.89 -20.26
C LEU A 367 9.04 -14.78 -20.20
N LEU A 368 9.66 -15.02 -21.35
CA LEU A 368 10.67 -16.07 -21.53
C LEU A 368 12.03 -15.47 -21.89
N GLY A 369 13.01 -15.67 -21.02
CA GLY A 369 14.40 -15.30 -21.31
C GLY A 369 15.09 -16.34 -22.18
N ASN A 370 15.62 -15.94 -23.34
CA ASN A 370 16.28 -16.86 -24.29
C ASN A 370 17.81 -16.95 -24.10
N GLY A 371 18.33 -16.41 -22.99
CA GLY A 371 19.76 -16.43 -22.70
C GLY A 371 20.31 -17.83 -22.41
N ASN A 372 21.53 -18.11 -22.90
CA ASN A 372 22.21 -19.41 -22.80
C ASN A 372 23.09 -19.57 -21.55
N GLN A 373 22.88 -18.75 -20.51
CA GLN A 373 23.62 -18.86 -19.26
C GLN A 373 23.28 -20.17 -18.53
N SER A 374 24.24 -20.71 -17.77
CA SER A 374 24.02 -21.91 -16.97
C SER A 374 22.91 -21.71 -15.94
N ASP A 375 21.97 -22.66 -15.88
CA ASP A 375 20.91 -22.71 -14.87
C ASP A 375 21.05 -23.98 -14.01
N PRO A 376 21.83 -23.93 -12.92
CA PRO A 376 22.01 -25.07 -12.02
C PRO A 376 20.75 -25.42 -11.23
N SER A 377 19.72 -24.56 -11.24
CA SER A 377 18.47 -24.77 -10.52
C SER A 377 17.38 -25.45 -11.37
N LEU A 378 17.67 -25.69 -12.65
CA LEU A 378 16.80 -26.41 -13.56
C LEU A 378 16.71 -27.88 -13.13
N ASN A 379 15.49 -28.35 -12.94
CA ASN A 379 15.24 -29.75 -12.63
C ASN A 379 15.38 -30.60 -13.90
N THR A 380 16.47 -31.35 -13.98
CA THR A 380 16.83 -32.23 -15.12
C THR A 380 16.68 -33.71 -14.80
N SER A 381 16.12 -34.06 -13.64
CA SER A 381 16.05 -35.44 -13.16
C SER A 381 14.63 -35.94 -12.89
N ASP A 382 13.70 -35.05 -12.52
CA ASP A 382 12.29 -35.40 -12.37
C ASP A 382 11.66 -35.61 -13.75
N CYS A 383 11.01 -36.76 -13.98
CA CYS A 383 10.47 -37.10 -15.30
C CYS A 383 9.38 -36.11 -15.74
N GLY A 384 8.52 -35.66 -14.81
CA GLY A 384 7.44 -34.70 -15.12
C GLY A 384 8.01 -33.37 -15.59
N ALA A 385 9.07 -32.89 -14.93
CA ALA A 385 9.80 -31.69 -15.30
C ALA A 385 10.53 -31.83 -16.64
N VAL A 386 11.25 -32.94 -16.85
CA VAL A 386 12.04 -33.19 -18.07
C VAL A 386 11.15 -33.28 -19.31
N LEU A 387 9.94 -33.85 -19.19
CA LEU A 387 8.95 -33.90 -20.28
C LEU A 387 8.53 -32.53 -20.80
N LEU A 388 8.69 -31.47 -20.00
CA LEU A 388 8.28 -30.13 -20.42
C LEU A 388 9.28 -29.49 -21.39
N GLY A 389 10.54 -29.95 -21.42
CA GLY A 389 11.59 -29.39 -22.28
C GLY A 389 12.96 -29.29 -21.61
N SER A 390 13.98 -29.09 -22.45
CA SER A 390 15.41 -29.14 -22.13
C SER A 390 15.92 -27.94 -21.33
N THR A 391 15.26 -26.77 -21.43
CA THR A 391 15.62 -25.52 -20.75
C THR A 391 14.37 -24.82 -20.24
N ARG A 392 14.49 -23.84 -19.31
CA ARG A 392 13.33 -23.03 -18.89
C ARG A 392 12.65 -22.33 -20.05
N TYR A 393 13.46 -21.76 -20.94
CA TYR A 393 12.99 -21.12 -22.17
C TYR A 393 12.13 -22.09 -22.98
N GLN A 394 12.67 -23.26 -23.28
CA GLN A 394 11.97 -24.26 -24.08
C GLN A 394 10.72 -24.82 -23.40
N ARG A 395 10.70 -24.92 -22.07
CA ARG A 395 9.49 -25.30 -21.32
C ARG A 395 8.37 -24.29 -21.49
N GLY A 396 8.70 -23.01 -21.48
CA GLY A 396 7.74 -21.93 -21.77
C GLY A 396 7.27 -21.94 -23.21
N GLU A 397 8.18 -22.10 -24.17
CA GLU A 397 7.86 -22.24 -25.61
C GLU A 397 6.91 -23.42 -25.84
N ASN A 398 7.20 -24.58 -25.24
CA ASN A 398 6.38 -25.78 -25.37
C ASN A 398 4.97 -25.56 -24.77
N MET A 399 4.86 -24.88 -23.62
CA MET A 399 3.55 -24.55 -23.04
C MET A 399 2.75 -23.61 -23.93
N PHE A 400 3.38 -22.55 -24.45
CA PHE A 400 2.73 -21.59 -25.33
C PHE A 400 2.34 -22.23 -26.69
N TYR A 401 3.20 -23.10 -27.23
CA TYR A 401 2.88 -23.88 -28.41
C TYR A 401 1.69 -24.81 -28.15
N PHE A 402 1.71 -25.55 -27.04
CA PHE A 402 0.64 -26.46 -26.66
C PHE A 402 -0.71 -25.75 -26.58
N ILE A 403 -0.78 -24.63 -25.85
CA ILE A 403 -2.05 -23.93 -25.64
C ILE A 403 -2.61 -23.38 -26.96
N ASN A 404 -1.76 -22.87 -27.85
CA ASN A 404 -2.18 -22.38 -29.17
C ASN A 404 -2.62 -23.51 -30.11
N GLN A 405 -1.99 -24.69 -30.03
CA GLN A 405 -2.40 -25.84 -30.85
C GLN A 405 -3.72 -26.45 -30.38
N LYS A 406 -3.94 -26.54 -29.06
CA LYS A 406 -5.14 -27.18 -28.49
C LYS A 406 -6.32 -26.25 -28.32
N PHE A 407 -6.05 -24.98 -28.05
CA PHE A 407 -7.04 -23.95 -27.72
C PHE A 407 -6.74 -22.70 -28.54
N PRO A 408 -6.98 -22.68 -29.86
CA PRO A 408 -6.58 -21.57 -30.73
C PRO A 408 -7.21 -20.22 -30.37
N ASP A 409 -8.34 -20.23 -29.66
CA ASP A 409 -9.04 -19.04 -29.17
C ASP A 409 -8.59 -18.60 -27.76
N ASN A 410 -7.47 -19.14 -27.26
CA ASN A 410 -6.96 -18.78 -25.94
C ASN A 410 -6.43 -17.33 -25.91
N ASN A 411 -6.39 -16.74 -24.71
CA ASN A 411 -5.92 -15.37 -24.49
C ASN A 411 -4.43 -15.27 -24.08
N SER A 412 -3.67 -16.37 -24.19
CA SER A 412 -2.26 -16.35 -23.80
C SER A 412 -1.41 -15.61 -24.83
N LYS A 413 -0.35 -14.97 -24.34
CA LYS A 413 0.65 -14.26 -25.16
C LYS A 413 2.05 -14.64 -24.73
N GLN A 414 3.01 -14.34 -25.57
CA GLN A 414 4.43 -14.61 -25.33
C GLN A 414 5.24 -13.34 -25.54
N VAL A 415 6.20 -13.12 -24.64
CA VAL A 415 7.19 -12.06 -24.75
C VAL A 415 8.57 -12.67 -24.51
N ILE A 416 9.47 -12.49 -25.46
CA ILE A 416 10.85 -12.98 -25.39
C ILE A 416 11.72 -11.87 -24.82
N VAL A 417 12.54 -12.20 -23.82
CA VAL A 417 13.55 -11.30 -23.25
C VAL A 417 14.92 -11.70 -23.78
N GLU A 418 15.52 -10.83 -24.58
CA GLU A 418 16.70 -11.19 -25.37
C GLU A 418 17.98 -11.27 -24.51
N GLY A 419 18.69 -12.39 -24.62
CA GLY A 419 20.01 -12.61 -24.01
C GLY A 419 20.02 -12.82 -22.50
N ILE A 420 18.86 -12.80 -21.83
CA ILE A 420 18.73 -13.00 -20.39
C ILE A 420 18.29 -14.44 -20.10
N GLY A 421 19.05 -15.15 -19.26
CA GLY A 421 18.71 -16.50 -18.80
C GLY A 421 17.91 -16.46 -17.49
N HIS A 422 18.26 -17.34 -16.54
CA HIS A 422 17.57 -17.44 -15.24
C HIS A 422 18.02 -16.36 -14.24
N ASN A 423 17.68 -15.10 -14.49
CA ASN A 423 18.01 -13.98 -13.62
C ASN A 423 16.79 -13.07 -13.38
N GLY A 424 16.23 -13.11 -12.17
CA GLY A 424 14.99 -12.39 -11.83
C GLY A 424 15.11 -10.87 -11.97
N GLN A 425 16.21 -10.29 -11.47
CA GLN A 425 16.45 -8.85 -11.59
C GLN A 425 16.51 -8.42 -13.06
N ALA A 426 17.32 -9.12 -13.87
CA ALA A 426 17.52 -8.78 -15.26
C ALA A 426 16.23 -8.96 -16.08
N MET A 427 15.42 -9.99 -15.78
CA MET A 427 14.11 -10.17 -16.42
C MET A 427 13.18 -8.99 -16.14
N TYR A 428 13.01 -8.62 -14.86
CA TYR A 428 12.11 -7.52 -14.48
C TYR A 428 12.65 -6.12 -14.79
N GLN A 429 13.95 -5.96 -15.07
CA GLN A 429 14.56 -4.70 -15.49
C GLN A 429 14.90 -4.66 -16.99
N SER A 430 14.47 -5.68 -17.74
CA SER A 430 14.63 -5.74 -19.19
C SER A 430 13.75 -4.70 -19.89
N THR A 431 14.12 -4.33 -21.11
CA THR A 431 13.33 -3.41 -21.93
C THR A 431 11.98 -4.03 -22.27
N GLU A 432 11.98 -5.30 -22.65
CA GLU A 432 10.79 -6.06 -23.04
C GLU A 432 9.79 -6.20 -21.91
N PHE A 433 10.26 -6.39 -20.66
CA PHE A 433 9.37 -6.35 -19.51
C PHE A 433 8.82 -4.95 -19.23
N ARG A 434 9.63 -3.89 -19.33
CA ARG A 434 9.14 -2.51 -19.12
C ARG A 434 8.13 -2.10 -20.16
N ASP A 435 8.34 -2.46 -21.42
CA ASP A 435 7.40 -2.21 -22.51
C ASP A 435 6.08 -2.95 -22.25
N LEU A 436 6.14 -4.24 -21.88
CA LEU A 436 4.97 -5.02 -21.48
C LEU A 436 4.26 -4.42 -20.27
N LEU A 437 5.01 -4.03 -19.23
CA LEU A 437 4.46 -3.43 -18.02
C LEU A 437 3.75 -2.12 -18.35
N ASN A 438 4.35 -1.26 -19.17
CA ASN A 438 3.75 -0.01 -19.61
C ASN A 438 2.45 -0.27 -20.39
N ASP A 439 2.47 -1.18 -21.36
CA ASP A 439 1.29 -1.56 -22.14
C ASP A 439 0.15 -2.10 -21.27
N LEU A 440 0.48 -2.90 -20.26
CA LEU A 440 -0.52 -3.46 -19.34
C LEU A 440 -1.06 -2.41 -18.38
N LEU A 441 -0.24 -1.47 -17.91
CA LEU A 441 -0.67 -0.45 -16.96
C LEU A 441 -1.34 0.75 -17.64
N ASP A 442 -1.11 1.02 -18.92
CA ASP A 442 -1.75 2.13 -19.65
C ASP A 442 -3.16 1.79 -20.18
N GLN A 443 -3.53 0.51 -20.16
CA GLN A 443 -4.87 0.00 -20.47
C GLN A 443 -5.79 0.06 -19.25
#